data_AF-A0A8B6DUT0-F1
#
_entry.id   AF-A0A8B6DUT0-F1
#
_cell.length_a   1.000
_cell.length_b   1.000
_cell.length_c   1.000
_cell.angle_alpha   90.00
_cell.angle_beta   90.00
_cell.angle_gamma   90.00
#
_symmetry.space_group_name_H-M   'P 1'
#
loop_
_entity.id
_entity.type
_entity.pdbx_description
1 polymer ?
#
loop_
_entity_poly.entity_id
_entity_poly.type
_entity_poly.pdbx_seq_one_letter_code
_entity_poly.pdbx_strand_id
1 'polypeptide(L)'
;MPRKSKNIYQQYSSESLERAVNAVRHNGMSFRRASQTYSIPKTTIMDRVNGKIKPGSKPGRKPVIPIEVENLVATQIMTAAEKGFGLTKKLVIIKIARLCNAKGIKTPFKSNIPGNDWWRGFKSRHPEVTLRKPEKLNTSRSRMMNRVVVSNYFIELGQ
;
A
#
# COMPACT_ATOMS: atom_id res chain seq x y z
N MET A 1 12.76 8.05 -19.39
CA MET A 1 11.51 8.75 -19.01
C MET A 1 10.40 7.72 -18.82
N PRO A 2 9.56 7.78 -17.77
CA PRO A 2 8.43 6.87 -17.63
C PRO A 2 7.39 7.16 -18.73
N ARG A 3 7.01 6.14 -19.53
CA ARG A 3 5.95 6.28 -20.54
C ARG A 3 4.63 6.57 -19.84
N LYS A 4 4.01 7.74 -20.09
CA LYS A 4 2.60 8.00 -19.75
C LYS A 4 1.74 7.02 -20.55
N SER A 5 1.19 5.98 -19.90
CA SER A 5 0.18 5.15 -20.55
C SER A 5 -1.10 5.97 -20.70
N LYS A 6 -1.64 6.08 -21.92
CA LYS A 6 -2.99 6.61 -22.13
C LYS A 6 -3.96 5.75 -21.30
N ASN A 7 -4.75 6.37 -20.44
CA ASN A 7 -5.74 5.66 -19.63
C ASN A 7 -6.94 5.30 -20.52
N ILE A 8 -6.83 4.18 -21.24
CA ILE A 8 -7.85 3.73 -22.21
C ILE A 8 -9.19 3.46 -21.51
N TYR A 9 -9.16 3.08 -20.24
CA TYR A 9 -10.33 2.55 -19.52
C TYR A 9 -11.19 3.61 -18.83
N GLN A 10 -10.66 4.81 -18.54
CA GLN A 10 -11.41 5.86 -17.85
C GLN A 10 -11.04 7.23 -18.43
N GLN A 11 -11.93 7.74 -19.29
CA GLN A 11 -11.75 9.02 -19.99
C GLN A 11 -12.50 10.19 -19.33
N TYR A 12 -13.09 9.97 -18.16
CA TYR A 12 -13.82 10.98 -17.38
C TYR A 12 -13.14 11.22 -16.03
N SER A 13 -13.23 12.45 -15.51
CA SER A 13 -12.69 12.78 -14.19
C SER A 13 -13.55 12.18 -13.08
N SER A 14 -12.95 11.98 -11.90
CA SER A 14 -13.69 11.55 -10.71
C SER A 14 -14.77 12.57 -10.34
N GLU A 15 -14.44 13.86 -10.47
CA GLU A 15 -15.35 14.97 -10.16
C GLU A 15 -16.54 15.04 -11.10
N SER A 16 -16.34 14.86 -12.42
CA SER A 16 -17.46 14.85 -13.38
C SER A 16 -18.40 13.67 -13.13
N LEU A 17 -17.86 12.52 -12.72
CA LEU A 17 -18.65 11.36 -12.33
C LEU A 17 -19.48 11.61 -11.06
N GLU A 18 -18.89 12.23 -10.04
CA GLU A 18 -19.63 12.57 -8.82
C GLU A 18 -20.76 13.56 -9.09
N ARG A 19 -20.51 14.60 -9.90
CA ARG A 19 -21.55 15.54 -10.34
C ARG A 19 -22.67 14.83 -11.11
N ALA A 20 -22.33 13.92 -12.02
CA ALA A 20 -23.31 13.16 -12.79
C ALA A 20 -24.18 12.25 -11.90
N VAL A 21 -23.58 11.58 -10.91
CA VAL A 21 -24.30 10.73 -9.95
C VAL A 21 -25.22 11.57 -9.06
N ASN A 22 -24.76 12.73 -8.60
CA ASN A 22 -25.57 13.63 -7.77
C ASN A 22 -26.74 14.24 -8.57
N ALA A 23 -26.53 14.60 -9.83
CA ALA A 23 -27.59 15.09 -10.70
C ALA A 23 -28.73 14.06 -10.90
N VAL A 24 -28.38 12.77 -10.97
CA VAL A 24 -29.38 11.70 -11.09
C VAL A 24 -30.08 11.43 -9.75
N ARG A 25 -29.34 11.39 -8.64
CA ARG A 25 -29.89 11.06 -7.31
C ARG A 25 -30.73 12.19 -6.70
N HIS A 26 -30.29 13.44 -6.84
CA HIS A 26 -30.86 14.58 -6.13
C HIS A 26 -31.64 15.52 -7.05
N ASN A 27 -31.20 15.71 -8.30
CA ASN A 27 -31.83 16.67 -9.22
C ASN A 27 -32.84 16.01 -10.18
N GLY A 28 -33.16 14.72 -9.99
CA GLY A 28 -34.13 13.99 -10.82
C GLY A 28 -33.73 13.84 -12.29
N MET A 29 -32.44 14.02 -12.63
CA MET A 29 -31.98 13.94 -14.02
C MET A 29 -32.02 12.49 -14.50
N SER A 30 -32.55 12.25 -15.72
CA SER A 30 -32.52 10.90 -16.29
C SER A 30 -31.09 10.47 -16.63
N PHE A 31 -30.81 9.16 -16.54
CA PHE A 31 -29.50 8.60 -16.87
C PHE A 31 -29.00 8.99 -18.28
N ARG A 32 -29.92 9.11 -19.25
CA ARG A 32 -29.59 9.48 -20.63
C ARG A 32 -29.17 10.95 -20.72
N ARG A 33 -29.89 11.84 -20.03
CA ARG A 33 -29.56 13.27 -19.98
C ARG A 33 -28.23 13.48 -19.26
N ALA A 34 -28.02 12.83 -18.11
CA ALA A 34 -26.76 12.89 -17.39
C ALA A 34 -25.57 12.38 -18.23
N SER A 35 -25.77 11.31 -19.00
CA SER A 35 -24.74 10.78 -19.89
C SER A 35 -24.31 11.79 -20.97
N GLN A 36 -25.27 12.51 -21.56
CA GLN A 36 -25.00 13.55 -22.56
C GLN A 36 -24.37 14.80 -21.95
N THR A 37 -24.88 15.26 -20.80
CA THR A 37 -24.41 16.49 -20.15
C THR A 37 -22.99 16.35 -19.60
N TYR A 38 -22.66 15.19 -19.03
CA TYR A 38 -21.35 14.98 -18.37
C TYR A 38 -20.39 14.13 -19.22
N SER A 39 -20.78 13.73 -20.43
CA SER A 39 -19.98 12.88 -21.34
C SER A 39 -19.46 11.59 -20.68
N ILE A 40 -20.30 10.96 -19.85
CA ILE A 40 -19.99 9.70 -19.16
C ILE A 40 -20.95 8.62 -19.67
N PRO A 41 -20.47 7.38 -19.92
CA PRO A 41 -21.36 6.30 -20.33
C PRO A 41 -22.50 6.06 -19.33
N LYS A 42 -23.72 5.93 -19.85
CA LYS A 42 -24.95 5.70 -19.07
C LYS A 42 -24.80 4.56 -18.06
N THR A 43 -24.20 3.43 -18.47
CA THR A 43 -23.99 2.23 -17.64
C THR A 43 -23.14 2.53 -16.43
N THR A 44 -22.07 3.31 -16.59
CA THR A 44 -21.21 3.75 -15.49
C THR A 44 -21.98 4.53 -14.44
N ILE A 45 -22.81 5.49 -14.86
CA ILE A 45 -23.63 6.30 -13.94
C ILE A 45 -24.64 5.39 -13.23
N MET A 46 -25.29 4.51 -13.98
CA MET A 46 -26.28 3.56 -13.47
C MET A 46 -25.69 2.60 -12.43
N ASP A 47 -24.51 2.01 -12.69
CA ASP A 47 -23.84 1.11 -11.76
C ASP A 47 -23.43 1.80 -10.45
N ARG A 48 -23.08 3.10 -10.51
CA ARG A 48 -22.79 3.92 -9.34
C ARG A 48 -24.05 4.28 -8.55
N VAL A 49 -25.11 4.69 -9.24
CA VAL A 49 -26.39 5.04 -8.61
C VAL A 49 -27.00 3.82 -7.92
N ASN A 50 -27.02 2.66 -8.60
CA ASN A 50 -27.53 1.40 -8.09
C ASN A 50 -26.62 0.73 -7.05
N GLY A 51 -25.47 1.31 -6.72
CA GLY A 51 -24.57 0.82 -5.68
C GLY A 51 -23.77 -0.44 -6.05
N LYS A 52 -23.85 -0.92 -7.30
CA LYS A 52 -23.02 -2.04 -7.78
C LYS A 52 -21.52 -1.73 -7.66
N ILE A 53 -21.16 -0.47 -7.89
CA ILE A 53 -19.78 0.02 -7.73
C ILE A 53 -19.78 1.10 -6.64
N LYS A 54 -18.99 0.87 -5.58
CA LYS A 54 -18.82 1.86 -4.51
C LYS A 54 -18.09 3.10 -5.03
N PRO A 55 -18.45 4.32 -4.56
CA PRO A 55 -17.69 5.54 -4.82
C PRO A 55 -16.21 5.35 -4.46
N GLY A 56 -15.29 5.96 -5.22
CA GLY A 56 -13.85 5.82 -5.00
C GLY A 56 -13.22 4.47 -5.40
N SER A 57 -14.00 3.48 -5.85
CA SER A 57 -13.44 2.20 -6.31
C SER A 57 -12.56 2.41 -7.55
N LYS A 58 -11.33 1.88 -7.50
CA LYS A 58 -10.41 1.88 -8.64
C LYS A 58 -10.73 0.71 -9.59
N PRO A 59 -10.57 0.88 -10.92
CA PRO A 59 -10.67 -0.22 -11.86
C PRO A 59 -9.64 -1.31 -11.57
N GLY A 60 -10.04 -2.58 -11.77
CA GLY A 60 -9.16 -3.74 -11.63
C GLY A 60 -9.49 -4.64 -10.44
N ARG A 61 -8.66 -5.67 -10.26
CA ARG A 61 -8.84 -6.65 -9.19
C ARG A 61 -8.50 -6.02 -7.84
N LYS A 62 -9.28 -6.37 -6.82
CA LYS A 62 -8.97 -6.01 -5.43
C LYS A 62 -7.64 -6.65 -5.00
N PRO A 63 -6.89 -6.01 -4.09
CA PRO A 63 -5.66 -6.60 -3.57
C PRO A 63 -5.98 -7.95 -2.89
N VAL A 64 -5.03 -8.89 -3.01
CA VAL A 64 -5.14 -10.23 -2.42
C VAL A 64 -5.19 -10.16 -0.90
N ILE A 65 -4.39 -9.29 -0.33
CA ILE A 65 -4.36 -9.02 1.11
C ILE A 65 -5.27 -7.82 1.37
N PRO A 66 -6.15 -7.87 2.39
CA PRO A 66 -6.98 -6.73 2.74
C PRO A 66 -6.16 -5.48 3.02
N ILE A 67 -6.66 -4.32 2.59
CA ILE A 67 -5.93 -3.05 2.70
C ILE A 67 -5.60 -2.70 4.16
N GLU A 68 -6.50 -3.03 5.09
CA GLU A 68 -6.29 -2.83 6.53
C GLU A 68 -5.08 -3.61 7.06
N VAL A 69 -4.90 -4.84 6.58
CA VAL A 69 -3.76 -5.68 6.94
C VAL A 69 -2.48 -5.15 6.30
N GLU A 70 -2.54 -4.71 5.02
CA GLU A 70 -1.38 -4.08 4.37
C GLU A 70 -0.94 -2.80 5.09
N ASN A 71 -1.88 -1.95 5.53
CA ASN A 71 -1.60 -0.74 6.30
C ASN A 71 -0.90 -1.07 7.63
N LEU A 72 -1.38 -2.08 8.35
CA LEU A 72 -0.75 -2.52 9.60
C LEU A 72 0.68 -3.05 9.36
N VAL A 73 0.90 -3.78 8.27
CA VAL A 73 2.25 -4.21 7.89
C VAL A 73 3.15 -3.02 7.56
N ALA A 74 2.64 -2.02 6.83
CA ALA A 74 3.40 -0.80 6.52
C ALA A 74 3.82 -0.04 7.78
N THR A 75 2.90 0.20 8.71
CA THR A 75 3.21 0.86 10.00
C THR A 75 4.24 0.07 10.83
N GLN A 76 4.16 -1.26 10.84
CA GLN A 76 5.17 -2.10 11.51
C GLN A 76 6.54 -2.01 10.86
N ILE A 77 6.62 -1.91 9.53
CA ILE A 77 7.89 -1.73 8.83
C ILE A 77 8.50 -0.36 9.17
N MET A 78 7.68 0.69 9.22
CA MET A 78 8.13 2.05 9.55
C MET A 78 8.61 2.14 11.00
N THR A 79 7.83 1.65 11.95
CA THR A 79 8.23 1.62 13.37
C THR A 79 9.48 0.77 13.62
N ALA A 80 9.67 -0.33 12.90
CA ALA A 80 10.91 -1.10 12.95
C ALA A 80 12.09 -0.28 12.42
N ALA A 81 11.90 0.45 11.31
CA ALA A 81 12.93 1.30 10.73
C ALA A 81 13.31 2.48 11.66
N GLU A 82 12.34 3.11 12.31
CA GLU A 82 12.56 4.17 13.31
C GLU A 82 13.39 3.66 14.51
N LYS A 83 13.14 2.41 14.93
CA LYS A 83 13.92 1.74 15.98
C LYS A 83 15.29 1.24 15.52
N GLY A 84 15.71 1.57 14.30
CA GLY A 84 17.00 1.17 13.73
C GLY A 84 17.02 -0.22 13.08
N PHE A 85 15.88 -0.92 13.03
CA PHE A 85 15.76 -2.24 12.41
C PHE A 85 15.23 -2.12 10.97
N GLY A 86 16.14 -1.89 10.03
CA GLY A 86 15.82 -1.91 8.60
C GLY A 86 15.45 -3.31 8.10
N LEU A 87 14.23 -3.46 7.57
CA LEU A 87 13.78 -4.72 6.96
C LEU A 87 14.15 -4.76 5.47
N THR A 88 14.57 -5.94 5.00
CA THR A 88 14.77 -6.18 3.56
C THR A 88 13.50 -6.72 2.93
N LYS A 89 13.37 -6.54 1.61
CA LYS A 89 12.24 -7.07 0.82
C LYS A 89 12.00 -8.55 1.06
N LYS A 90 13.07 -9.36 1.10
CA LYS A 90 12.98 -10.81 1.33
C LYS A 90 12.33 -11.11 2.68
N LEU A 91 12.74 -10.41 3.73
CA LEU A 91 12.17 -10.58 5.07
C LEU A 91 10.70 -10.17 5.12
N VAL A 92 10.33 -9.08 4.44
CA VAL A 92 8.93 -8.64 4.35
C VAL A 92 8.07 -9.71 3.66
N ILE A 93 8.53 -10.24 2.52
CA ILE A 93 7.82 -11.32 1.80
C ILE A 93 7.64 -12.55 2.69
N ILE A 94 8.69 -12.99 3.40
CA ILE A 94 8.61 -14.15 4.29
C ILE A 94 7.62 -13.90 5.45
N LYS A 95 7.69 -12.73 6.08
CA LYS A 95 6.76 -12.36 7.17
C LYS A 95 5.31 -12.35 6.68
N ILE A 96 5.06 -11.85 5.48
CA ILE A 96 3.72 -11.79 4.90
C ILE A 96 3.22 -13.18 4.51
N ALA A 97 4.06 -14.03 3.92
CA ALA A 97 3.69 -15.42 3.65
C ALA A 97 3.25 -16.14 4.95
N ARG A 98 4.01 -15.97 6.04
CA ARG A 98 3.66 -16.48 7.36
C ARG A 98 2.35 -15.89 7.90
N LEU A 99 2.14 -14.59 7.73
CA LEU A 99 0.91 -13.91 8.15
C LEU A 99 -0.30 -14.44 7.39
N CYS A 100 -0.19 -14.62 6.07
CA CYS A 100 -1.25 -15.19 5.24
C CYS A 100 -1.59 -16.63 5.66
N ASN A 101 -0.58 -17.46 5.93
CA ASN A 101 -0.77 -18.81 6.46
C ASN A 101 -1.47 -18.79 7.82
N ALA A 102 -0.99 -17.96 8.76
CA ALA A 102 -1.52 -17.88 10.12
C ALA A 102 -2.96 -17.36 10.17
N LYS A 103 -3.32 -16.40 9.30
CA LYS A 103 -4.67 -15.85 9.19
C LYS A 103 -5.60 -16.66 8.27
N GLY A 104 -5.12 -17.75 7.66
CA GLY A 104 -5.90 -18.55 6.72
C GLY A 104 -6.33 -17.79 5.45
N ILE A 105 -5.58 -16.76 5.05
CA ILE A 105 -5.90 -15.96 3.86
C ILE A 105 -5.57 -16.80 2.63
N LYS A 106 -6.60 -17.16 1.85
CA LYS A 106 -6.42 -17.84 0.57
C LYS A 106 -5.78 -16.87 -0.43
N THR A 107 -4.54 -17.11 -0.80
CA THR A 107 -3.85 -16.32 -1.82
C THR A 107 -3.67 -17.12 -3.12
N PRO A 108 -3.64 -16.45 -4.28
CA PRO A 108 -3.29 -17.09 -5.55
C PRO A 108 -1.77 -17.25 -5.72
N PHE A 109 -0.97 -16.99 -4.69
CA PHE A 109 0.48 -17.03 -4.79
C PHE A 109 0.98 -18.46 -4.89
N LYS A 110 2.03 -18.70 -5.70
CA LYS A 110 2.72 -19.99 -5.73
C LYS A 110 3.28 -20.28 -4.33
N SER A 111 2.91 -21.41 -3.76
CA SER A 111 3.30 -21.83 -2.40
C SER A 111 2.92 -20.82 -1.29
N ASN A 112 1.88 -20.00 -1.51
CA ASN A 112 1.44 -18.93 -0.60
C ASN A 112 2.50 -17.85 -0.31
N ILE A 113 3.49 -17.68 -1.19
CA ILE A 113 4.59 -16.72 -1.03
C ILE A 113 4.37 -15.53 -1.97
N PRO A 114 4.20 -14.29 -1.46
CA PRO A 114 4.04 -13.12 -2.31
C PRO A 114 5.22 -12.90 -3.27
N GLY A 115 4.90 -12.72 -4.55
CA GLY A 115 5.89 -12.50 -5.60
C GLY A 115 6.33 -11.04 -5.77
N ASN A 116 7.11 -10.80 -6.81
CA ASN A 116 7.58 -9.46 -7.18
C ASN A 116 6.45 -8.49 -7.51
N ASP A 117 5.38 -8.96 -8.15
CA ASP A 117 4.26 -8.11 -8.56
C ASP A 117 3.46 -7.62 -7.35
N TRP A 118 3.24 -8.50 -6.38
CA TRP A 118 2.62 -8.10 -5.11
C TRP A 118 3.48 -7.03 -4.43
N TRP A 119 4.81 -7.21 -4.37
CA TRP A 119 5.71 -6.22 -3.77
C TRP A 119 5.66 -4.86 -4.49
N ARG A 120 5.64 -4.83 -5.83
CA ARG A 120 5.49 -3.59 -6.60
C ARG A 120 4.16 -2.90 -6.29
N GLY A 121 3.07 -3.67 -6.22
CA GLY A 121 1.76 -3.17 -5.85
C GLY A 121 1.72 -2.60 -4.42
N PHE A 122 2.30 -3.33 -3.47
CA PHE A 122 2.41 -2.90 -2.07
C PHE A 122 3.18 -1.56 -1.97
N LYS A 123 4.35 -1.47 -2.61
CA LYS A 123 5.14 -0.23 -2.61
C LYS A 123 4.45 0.93 -3.34
N SER A 124 3.66 0.65 -4.38
CA SER A 124 2.86 1.67 -5.06
C SER A 124 1.71 2.19 -4.20
N ARG A 125 1.19 1.37 -3.27
CA ARG A 125 0.15 1.78 -2.32
C ARG A 125 0.73 2.46 -1.08
N HIS A 126 1.95 2.07 -0.70
CA HIS A 126 2.69 2.54 0.47
C HIS A 126 4.02 3.21 0.07
N PRO A 127 3.99 4.38 -0.58
CA PRO A 127 5.21 5.10 -0.97
C PRO A 127 6.08 5.53 0.23
N GLU A 128 5.49 5.66 1.42
CA GLU A 128 6.18 5.95 2.69
C GLU A 128 7.15 4.84 3.11
N VAL A 129 6.89 3.60 2.70
CA VAL A 129 7.74 2.46 3.06
C VAL A 129 9.03 2.49 2.25
N THR A 130 10.08 3.00 2.89
CA THR A 130 11.44 2.96 2.35
C THR A 130 12.21 1.79 2.96
N LEU A 131 12.68 0.88 2.11
CA LEU A 131 13.54 -0.21 2.56
C LEU A 131 14.98 0.30 2.66
N ARG A 132 15.52 0.31 3.86
CA ARG A 132 16.94 0.55 4.11
C ARG A 132 17.62 -0.77 4.42
N LYS A 133 18.75 -1.03 3.75
CA LYS A 133 19.64 -2.10 4.16
C LYS A 133 20.40 -1.60 5.39
N PRO A 134 20.33 -2.27 6.55
CA PRO A 134 21.12 -1.86 7.70
C PRO A 134 22.61 -1.92 7.34
N GLU A 135 23.35 -0.88 7.69
CA GLU A 135 24.81 -0.88 7.57
C GLU A 135 25.40 -1.84 8.59
N LYS A 136 26.46 -2.55 8.20
CA LYS A 136 27.18 -3.41 9.14
C LYS A 136 27.85 -2.51 10.16
N LEU A 137 27.69 -2.81 11.45
CA LEU A 137 28.45 -2.14 12.50
C LEU A 137 29.94 -2.35 12.24
N ASN A 138 30.71 -1.27 12.24
CA ASN A 138 32.16 -1.35 12.08
C ASN A 138 32.76 -2.23 13.20
N THR A 139 33.69 -3.11 12.85
CA THR A 139 34.36 -4.03 13.79
C THR A 139 34.97 -3.29 14.97
N SER A 140 35.61 -2.15 14.76
CA SER A 140 36.18 -1.32 15.83
C SER A 140 35.10 -0.81 16.78
N ARG A 141 33.96 -0.34 16.25
CA ARG A 141 32.81 0.10 17.07
C ARG A 141 32.19 -1.07 17.83
N SER A 142 32.06 -2.22 17.20
CA SER A 142 31.53 -3.43 17.84
C SER A 142 32.42 -3.90 19.00
N ARG A 143 33.75 -3.82 18.86
CA ARG A 143 34.69 -4.19 19.93
C ARG A 143 34.64 -3.22 21.11
N MET A 144 34.43 -1.94 20.83
CA MET A 144 34.34 -0.90 21.86
C MET A 144 33.06 -0.99 22.70
N MET A 145 31.99 -1.58 22.16
CA MET A 145 30.72 -1.81 22.85
C MET A 145 30.70 -3.11 23.68
N ASN A 146 31.85 -3.54 24.20
CA ASN A 146 31.91 -4.69 25.11
C ASN A 146 31.69 -4.24 26.57
N ARG A 147 31.25 -5.15 27.45
CA ARG A 147 30.89 -4.81 28.83
C ARG A 147 32.03 -4.14 29.60
N VAL A 148 33.27 -4.61 29.42
CA VAL A 148 34.45 -4.14 30.15
C VAL A 148 34.85 -2.72 29.72
N VAL A 149 34.90 -2.49 28.41
CA VAL A 149 35.26 -1.18 27.83
C VAL A 149 34.20 -0.15 28.19
N VAL A 150 32.91 -0.52 28.10
CA VAL A 150 31.80 0.38 28.47
C VAL A 150 31.80 0.65 29.97
N SER A 151 32.03 -0.35 30.83
CA SER A 151 32.10 -0.12 32.29
C SER A 151 33.25 0.81 32.65
N ASN A 152 34.42 0.60 32.07
CA ASN A 152 35.59 1.44 32.34
C ASN A 152 35.35 2.88 31.90
N TYR A 153 34.73 3.08 30.73
CA TYR A 153 34.37 4.41 30.24
C TYR A 153 33.47 5.18 31.21
N PHE A 154 32.44 4.55 31.78
CA PHE A 154 31.55 5.22 32.76
C PHE A 154 32.24 5.48 34.11
N ILE A 155 33.09 4.55 34.57
CA ILE A 155 33.92 4.74 35.77
C ILE A 155 34.83 5.98 35.59
N GLU A 156 35.49 6.10 34.45
CA GLU A 156 36.37 7.25 34.13
C GLU A 156 35.61 8.58 34.02
N LEU A 157 34.34 8.54 33.63
CA LEU A 157 33.44 9.70 33.60
C LEU A 157 32.94 10.12 34.99
N GLY A 158 33.22 9.35 36.04
CA GLY A 158 32.80 9.64 37.41
C GLY A 158 31.30 9.46 37.66
N GLN A 159 30.64 8.60 36.87
CA GLN A 159 29.24 8.21 37.03
C GLN A 159 29.08 6.77 37.52
#